data_AF-A0A3E1DWX2-F1
#
_entry.id   AF-A0A3E1DWX2-F1
#
_cell.length_a   1.000
_cell.length_b   1.000
_cell.length_c   1.000
_cell.angle_alpha   90.00
_cell.angle_beta   90.00
_cell.angle_gamma   90.00
#
_symmetry.space_group_name_H-M   'P 1'
#
loop_
_entity.id
_entity.type
_entity.pdbx_description
1 polymer ?
#
loop_
_entity_poly.entity_id
_entity_poly.type
_entity_poly.pdbx_seq_one_letter_code
_entity_poly.pdbx_strand_id
1 'polypeptide(L)'
;MEKPQVTAYVKTMCGWSNGVRAVLAKYELPYTEKDIIKNPAFRFEMEQRSGQQLSPCVEINGVMLADISGEEVERYMLENSLVQLNHADAGVPLNAPCSDAQHAAMARGEVVPVR
;
A
#
# COMPACT_ATOMS: atom_id res chain seq x y z
N MET A 1 -1.92 18.26 15.20
CA MET A 1 -0.97 17.21 14.76
C MET A 1 -0.99 17.25 13.25
N GLU A 2 0.15 17.50 12.61
CA GLU A 2 0.21 17.53 11.14
C GLU A 2 0.10 16.11 10.61
N LYS A 3 -0.76 15.89 9.63
CA LYS A 3 -0.92 14.56 9.01
C LYS A 3 0.33 14.26 8.16
N PRO A 4 0.88 13.04 8.22
CA PRO A 4 2.05 12.69 7.41
C PRO A 4 1.73 12.78 5.92
N GLN A 5 2.73 13.13 5.12
CA GLN A 5 2.63 13.05 3.66
C GLN A 5 2.85 11.60 3.25
N VAL A 6 1.83 10.98 2.67
CA VAL A 6 1.88 9.57 2.27
C VAL A 6 1.70 9.45 0.76
N THR A 7 2.59 8.69 0.11
CA THR A 7 2.44 8.24 -1.27
C THR A 7 2.50 6.72 -1.31
N ALA A 8 1.42 6.08 -1.74
CA ALA A 8 1.32 4.62 -1.81
C ALA A 8 1.41 4.15 -3.27
N TYR A 9 2.46 3.40 -3.59
CA TYR A 9 2.63 2.70 -4.85
C TYR A 9 2.02 1.32 -4.73
N VAL A 10 0.87 1.14 -5.36
CA VAL A 10 -0.01 -0.01 -5.15
C VAL A 10 -0.41 -0.63 -6.47
N LYS A 11 -0.82 -1.89 -6.41
CA LYS A 11 -1.49 -2.57 -7.52
C LYS A 11 -3.00 -2.43 -7.35
N THR A 12 -3.73 -2.36 -8.46
CA THR A 12 -5.19 -2.24 -8.44
C THR A 12 -5.85 -3.36 -7.62
N MET A 13 -5.42 -4.61 -7.82
CA MET A 13 -6.05 -5.82 -7.26
C MET A 13 -5.01 -6.72 -6.59
N CYS A 14 -4.53 -6.32 -5.42
CA CYS A 14 -3.56 -7.10 -4.65
C CYS A 14 -3.90 -7.00 -3.15
N GLY A 15 -3.95 -8.14 -2.44
CA GLY A 15 -4.22 -8.23 -1.00
C GLY A 15 -3.36 -7.29 -0.15
N TRP A 16 -2.03 -7.28 -0.33
CA TRP A 16 -1.16 -6.35 0.40
C TRP A 16 -1.41 -4.88 0.07
N SER A 17 -1.69 -4.56 -1.19
CA SER A 17 -2.09 -3.20 -1.58
C SER A 17 -3.42 -2.80 -0.94
N ASN A 18 -4.36 -3.73 -0.78
CA ASN A 18 -5.62 -3.48 -0.08
C ASN A 18 -5.41 -3.28 1.43
N GLY A 19 -4.50 -4.05 2.04
CA GLY A 19 -4.09 -3.86 3.42
C GLY A 19 -3.55 -2.45 3.68
N VAL A 20 -2.65 -1.95 2.80
CA VAL A 20 -2.16 -0.57 2.88
C VAL A 20 -3.30 0.44 2.79
N ARG A 21 -4.19 0.31 1.81
CA ARG A 21 -5.36 1.21 1.67
C ARG A 21 -6.24 1.21 2.91
N ALA A 22 -6.47 0.04 3.50
CA ALA A 22 -7.32 -0.12 4.67
C ALA A 22 -6.74 0.55 5.91
N VAL A 23 -5.42 0.46 6.13
CA VAL A 23 -4.76 1.20 7.22
C VAL A 23 -4.88 2.70 7.01
N LEU A 24 -4.57 3.19 5.80
CA LEU A 24 -4.65 4.62 5.51
C LEU A 24 -6.09 5.15 5.68
N ALA A 25 -7.10 4.36 5.31
CA ALA A 25 -8.50 4.66 5.52
C ALA A 25 -8.90 4.63 7.01
N LYS A 26 -8.45 3.61 7.77
CA LYS A 26 -8.70 3.47 9.22
C LYS A 26 -8.24 4.70 10.02
N TYR A 27 -7.17 5.35 9.57
CA TYR A 27 -6.62 6.56 10.19
C TYR A 27 -7.04 7.87 9.52
N GLU A 28 -7.94 7.82 8.53
CA GLU A 28 -8.40 8.97 7.74
C GLU A 28 -7.22 9.83 7.23
N LEU A 29 -6.15 9.15 6.81
CA LEU A 29 -4.94 9.77 6.31
C LEU A 29 -5.13 10.12 4.83
N PRO A 30 -4.91 11.38 4.44
CA PRO A 30 -4.80 11.71 3.02
C PRO A 30 -3.53 11.07 2.47
N TYR A 31 -3.64 10.38 1.34
CA TYR A 31 -2.50 9.81 0.64
C TYR A 31 -2.65 9.94 -0.86
N THR A 32 -1.53 9.99 -1.55
CA THR A 32 -1.47 9.91 -3.01
C THR A 32 -1.40 8.45 -3.40
N GLU A 33 -2.44 7.93 -4.05
CA GLU A 33 -2.43 6.59 -4.63
C GLU A 33 -1.80 6.62 -6.03
N LYS A 34 -0.74 5.84 -6.23
CA LYS A 34 -0.09 5.63 -7.53
C LYS A 34 -0.26 4.17 -7.94
N ASP A 35 -1.20 3.93 -8.85
CA ASP A 35 -1.46 2.60 -9.40
C ASP A 35 -0.42 2.23 -10.46
N ILE A 36 0.50 1.34 -10.10
CA ILE A 36 1.62 0.93 -10.96
C ILE A 36 1.22 -0.01 -12.09
N ILE A 37 0.00 -0.57 -12.05
CA ILE A 37 -0.55 -1.40 -13.14
C ILE A 37 -1.16 -0.49 -14.21
N LYS A 38 -1.85 0.57 -13.79
CA LYS A 38 -2.50 1.50 -14.73
C LYS A 38 -1.54 2.48 -15.39
N ASN A 39 -0.46 2.86 -14.71
CA ASN A 39 0.50 3.82 -15.25
C ASN A 39 1.94 3.31 -15.14
N PRO A 40 2.59 2.97 -16.26
CA PRO A 40 3.97 2.49 -16.25
C PRO A 40 4.97 3.55 -15.74
N ALA A 41 4.66 4.84 -15.83
CA ALA A 41 5.51 5.89 -15.26
C ALA A 41 5.57 5.81 -13.73
N PHE A 42 4.46 5.44 -13.07
CA PHE A 42 4.46 5.21 -11.62
C PHE A 42 5.22 3.96 -11.22
N ARG A 43 5.19 2.90 -12.05
CA ARG A 43 6.04 1.73 -11.85
C ARG A 43 7.52 2.11 -11.91
N PHE A 44 7.92 2.87 -12.93
CA PHE A 44 9.29 3.33 -13.07
C PHE A 44 9.71 4.23 -11.89
N GLU A 45 8.85 5.16 -11.49
CA GLU A 45 9.11 6.00 -10.32
C GLU A 45 9.26 5.17 -9.04
N MET A 46 8.38 4.20 -8.81
CA MET A 46 8.48 3.27 -7.67
C MET A 46 9.83 2.56 -7.68
N GLU A 47 10.24 1.97 -8.81
CA GLU A 47 11.50 1.24 -8.93
C GLU A 47 12.72 2.12 -8.64
N GLN A 48 12.72 3.36 -9.13
CA GLN A 48 13.81 4.30 -8.87
C GLN A 48 13.90 4.72 -7.41
N ARG A 49 12.77 4.82 -6.72
CA ARG A 49 12.71 5.31 -5.33
C ARG A 49 12.86 4.19 -4.30
N SER A 50 12.37 3.00 -4.58
CA SER A 50 12.47 1.83 -3.70
C SER A 50 13.68 0.95 -3.98
N GLY A 51 14.28 1.04 -5.17
CA GLY A 51 15.35 0.15 -5.61
C GLY A 51 14.88 -1.26 -5.98
N GLN A 52 13.56 -1.49 -6.05
CA GLN A 52 12.99 -2.81 -6.31
C GLN A 52 11.71 -2.75 -7.15
N GLN A 53 11.33 -3.90 -7.70
CA GLN A 53 10.12 -4.05 -8.52
C GLN A 53 8.91 -4.60 -7.73
N LEU A 54 9.09 -4.93 -6.46
CA LEU A 54 8.03 -5.47 -5.62
C LEU A 54 7.11 -4.35 -5.13
N SER A 55 5.87 -4.73 -4.86
CA SER A 55 4.80 -3.81 -4.48
C SER A 55 3.87 -4.53 -3.50
N PRO A 56 3.29 -3.82 -2.53
CA PRO A 56 3.25 -2.35 -2.44
C PRO A 56 4.53 -1.71 -1.86
N CYS A 57 4.79 -0.47 -2.25
CA CYS A 57 5.79 0.40 -1.63
C CYS A 57 5.10 1.67 -1.12
N VAL A 58 5.45 2.16 0.06
CA VAL A 58 4.81 3.34 0.66
C VAL A 58 5.89 4.33 1.07
N GLU A 59 5.78 5.55 0.59
CA GLU A 59 6.56 6.66 1.11
C GLU A 59 5.76 7.40 2.19
N ILE A 60 6.41 7.64 3.33
CA ILE A 60 5.87 8.43 4.43
C ILE A 60 6.89 9.50 4.80
N ASN A 61 6.55 10.78 4.65
CA ASN A 61 7.43 11.92 4.95
C ASN A 61 8.83 11.82 4.29
N GLY A 62 8.89 11.28 3.07
CA GLY A 62 10.15 11.08 2.33
C GLY A 62 10.92 9.80 2.68
N VAL A 63 10.44 9.01 3.64
CA VAL A 63 10.99 7.69 3.97
C VAL A 63 10.29 6.63 3.14
N MET A 64 11.05 5.90 2.32
CA MET A 64 10.53 4.81 1.48
C MET A 64 10.49 3.50 2.26
N LEU A 65 9.29 2.94 2.39
CA LEU A 65 9.02 1.60 2.93
C LEU A 65 8.70 0.66 1.76
N ALA A 66 9.67 -0.14 1.36
CA ALA A 66 9.57 -1.03 0.21
C ALA A 66 9.08 -2.43 0.61
N ASP A 67 8.27 -3.07 -0.24
CA ASP A 67 7.71 -4.43 -0.04
C ASP A 67 7.03 -4.63 1.31
N ILE A 68 6.06 -3.76 1.62
CA ILE A 68 5.51 -3.65 2.97
C ILE A 68 4.01 -3.93 3.03
N SER A 69 3.56 -4.72 4.00
CA SER A 69 2.13 -4.96 4.24
C SER A 69 1.45 -3.78 4.95
N GLY A 70 0.10 -3.79 4.99
CA GLY A 70 -0.65 -2.77 5.73
C GLY A 70 -0.31 -2.77 7.23
N GLU A 71 -0.17 -3.96 7.82
CA GLU A 71 0.15 -4.11 9.25
C GLU A 71 1.51 -3.47 9.59
N GLU A 72 2.50 -3.67 8.72
CA GLU A 72 3.83 -3.09 8.89
C GLU A 72 3.84 -1.57 8.72
N VAL A 73 3.02 -1.03 7.80
CA VAL A 73 2.80 0.42 7.67
C VAL A 73 2.18 0.99 8.94
N GLU A 74 1.14 0.35 9.49
CA GLU A 74 0.49 0.78 10.74
C GLU A 74 1.49 0.78 11.89
N ARG A 75 2.26 -0.30 12.04
CA ARG A 75 3.31 -0.40 13.07
C ARG A 75 4.34 0.71 12.93
N TYR A 76 4.84 0.96 11.72
CA TYR A 76 5.79 2.06 11.48
C TYR A 76 5.22 3.41 11.89
N MET A 77 3.96 3.69 11.55
CA MET A 77 3.31 4.96 11.91
C MET A 77 3.13 5.11 13.42
N LEU A 78 2.81 4.03 14.13
CA LEU A 78 2.69 4.04 15.59
C LEU A 78 4.05 4.25 16.28
N GLU A 79 5.08 3.53 15.83
CA GLU A 79 6.45 3.65 16.37
C GLU A 79 7.03 5.06 16.16
N ASN A 80 6.71 5.69 15.04
CA ASN A 80 7.13 7.06 14.72
C ASN A 80 6.16 8.14 15.22
N SER A 81 5.14 7.76 16.02
CA SER A 81 4.13 8.69 16.58
C SER A 81 3.42 9.54 15.52
N LEU A 82 3.29 9.02 14.29
CA LEU A 82 2.61 9.68 13.17
C LEU A 82 1.09 9.53 13.28
N VAL A 83 0.63 8.48 13.94
CA VAL A 83 -0.77 8.20 14.27
C VAL A 83 -0.88 7.77 15.72
N GLN A 84 -2.09 7.86 16.28
CA GLN A 84 -2.39 7.31 17.61
C GLN A 84 -2.88 5.87 17.48
N LEU A 85 -2.77 5.06 18.53
CA LEU A 85 -3.31 3.71 18.52
C LEU A 85 -4.82 3.74 18.27
N ASN A 86 -5.27 3.01 17.25
CA ASN A 86 -6.68 2.88 16.93
C ASN A 86 -7.03 1.38 16.92
N HIS A 87 -7.93 0.98 17.81
CA HIS A 87 -8.39 -0.41 17.93
C HIS A 87 -9.56 -0.76 16.98
N ALA A 88 -9.95 0.18 16.11
CA ALA A 88 -10.93 -0.11 15.07
C ALA A 88 -10.44 -1.22 14.14
N ASP A 89 -11.37 -2.09 13.75
CA ASP A 89 -11.14 -3.07 12.71
C ASP A 89 -10.97 -2.34 11.36
N ALA A 90 -9.91 -2.66 10.62
CA ALA A 90 -9.65 -2.09 9.30
C ALA A 90 -10.59 -2.66 8.21
N GLY A 91 -11.42 -3.65 8.55
CA GLY A 91 -12.44 -4.24 7.69
C GLY A 91 -11.90 -5.25 6.67
N VAL A 92 -10.57 -5.38 6.53
CA VAL A 92 -9.90 -6.35 5.66
C VAL A 92 -8.59 -6.84 6.29
N PRO A 93 -8.07 -8.02 5.89
CA PRO A 93 -6.75 -8.47 6.30
C PRO A 93 -5.65 -7.48 5.88
N LEU A 94 -4.85 -7.00 6.84
CA LEU A 94 -3.78 -6.04 6.58
C LEU A 94 -2.49 -6.68 6.04
N ASN A 95 -2.31 -7.98 6.32
CA ASN A 95 -1.17 -8.77 5.88
C ASN A 95 -1.64 -10.05 5.17
N ALA A 96 -2.32 -9.88 4.04
CA ALA A 96 -2.71 -10.99 3.18
C ALA A 96 -2.02 -10.87 1.81
N PRO A 97 -1.19 -11.87 1.41
CA PRO A 97 -0.61 -11.88 0.08
C PRO A 97 -1.69 -12.03 -0.98
N CYS A 98 -1.33 -11.70 -2.21
CA CYS A 98 -2.22 -11.77 -3.35
C CYS A 98 -2.25 -13.23 -3.85
N SER A 99 -3.43 -13.76 -4.18
CA SER A 99 -3.57 -15.13 -4.67
C SER A 99 -3.00 -15.31 -6.08
N ASP A 100 -2.63 -16.54 -6.44
CA ASP A 100 -2.10 -16.87 -7.78
C ASP A 100 -3.05 -16.44 -8.92
N ALA A 101 -4.36 -16.58 -8.70
CA ALA A 101 -5.37 -16.14 -9.65
C ALA A 101 -5.33 -14.61 -9.87
N GLN A 102 -5.12 -13.84 -8.79
CA GLN A 102 -4.96 -12.38 -8.86
C GLN A 102 -3.64 -12.01 -9.54
N HIS A 103 -2.55 -12.72 -9.26
CA HIS A 103 -1.27 -12.53 -9.95
C HIS A 103 -1.40 -12.76 -11.46
N ALA A 104 -2.05 -13.86 -11.86
CA ALA A 104 -2.24 -14.21 -13.25
C ALA A 104 -3.15 -13.20 -13.98
N ALA A 105 -4.19 -12.70 -13.31
CA ALA A 105 -5.06 -11.67 -13.86
C ALA A 105 -4.34 -10.33 -14.06
N MET A 106 -3.51 -9.91 -13.09
CA MET A 106 -2.70 -8.69 -13.23
C MET A 106 -1.68 -8.82 -14.36
N ALA A 107 -1.09 -9.99 -14.57
CA ALA A 107 -0.21 -10.26 -15.71
C ALA A 107 -0.94 -10.16 -17.07
N ARG A 108 -2.25 -10.40 -17.08
CA ARG A 108 -3.12 -10.29 -18.27
C ARG A 108 -3.85 -8.94 -18.39
N GLY A 109 -3.70 -8.04 -17.40
CA GLY A 109 -4.44 -6.77 -17.35
C GLY A 109 -5.93 -6.92 -17.02
N GLU A 110 -6.35 -8.06 -16.44
CA GLU A 110 -7.74 -8.37 -16.10
C GLU A 110 -8.04 -8.09 -14.62
N VAL A 111 -9.27 -7.66 -14.32
CA VAL A 111 -9.71 -7.33 -12.95
C VAL A 111 -10.39 -8.55 -12.33
N VAL A 112 -9.82 -9.15 -11.27
CA VAL A 112 -10.45 -10.24 -10.50
C VAL A 112 -10.84 -9.73 -9.12
N PRO A 113 -12.12 -9.80 -8.71
CA PRO A 113 -12.58 -9.25 -7.44
C PRO A 113 -11.84 -9.87 -6.25
N VAL A 114 -11.40 -9.02 -5.32
CA VAL A 114 -10.92 -9.44 -3.99
C VAL A 114 -12.17 -9.83 -3.22
N ARG A 115 -12.29 -11.11 -2.88
CA ARG A 115 -13.42 -11.63 -2.11
C ARG A 115 -13.17 -11.49 -0.61
#